data_AF-A0A285MW16-F1
#
_entry.id   AF-A0A285MW16-F1
#
_cell.length_a   1.000
_cell.length_b   1.000
_cell.length_c   1.000
_cell.angle_alpha   90.00
_cell.angle_beta   90.00
_cell.angle_gamma   90.00
#
_symmetry.space_group_name_H-M   'P 1'
#
loop_
_entity.id
_entity.type
_entity.pdbx_description
1 polymer ?
#
loop_
_entity_poly.entity_id
_entity_poly.type
_entity_poly.pdbx_seq_one_letter_code
_entity_poly.pdbx_strand_id
1 'polypeptide(L)' 'MEILEYHEKILKKVSFNEELLKLELKKAVRSTTCSEQPALLEWCGEHLGEEYRKLAASYMENKSCAFDEIDN' A
#
# COMPACT_ATOMS: atom_id res chain seq x y z
N MET A 1 12.59 11.26 -0.32
CA MET A 1 11.47 10.64 0.40
C MET A 1 11.11 9.43 -0.41
N GLU A 2 11.24 8.24 0.15
CA GLU A 2 10.90 7.02 -0.57
C GLU A 2 9.38 6.98 -0.81
N ILE A 3 8.95 6.36 -1.92
CA ILE A 3 7.53 6.31 -2.32
C ILE A 3 6.72 5.64 -1.21
N LEU A 4 7.25 4.57 -0.61
CA LEU A 4 6.67 3.91 0.55
C LEU A 4 6.42 4.85 1.73
N GLU A 5 7.44 5.58 2.21
CA GLU A 5 7.32 6.50 3.36
C GLU A 5 6.26 7.58 3.13
N TYR A 6 6.13 8.06 1.89
CA TYR A 6 5.09 9.03 1.52
C TYR A 6 3.69 8.44 1.70
N HIS A 7 3.48 7.20 1.24
CA HIS A 7 2.20 6.52 1.38
C HIS A 7 1.88 6.19 2.83
N GLU A 8 2.84 5.70 3.63
CA GLU A 8 2.64 5.45 5.07
C GLU A 8 2.14 6.69 5.81
N LYS A 9 2.74 7.86 5.55
CA LYS A 9 2.30 9.13 6.14
C LYS A 9 0.86 9.49 5.76
N ILE A 10 0.48 9.26 4.51
CA ILE A 10 -0.89 9.51 4.04
C ILE A 10 -1.86 8.54 4.72
N LEU A 11 -1.57 7.25 4.71
CA LEU A 11 -2.41 6.21 5.31
C LEU A 11 -2.66 6.49 6.78
N LYS A 12 -1.60 6.87 7.52
CA LYS A 12 -1.72 7.29 8.92
C LYS A 12 -2.56 8.55 9.09
N LYS A 13 -2.43 9.52 8.18
CA LYS A 13 -3.19 10.77 8.24
C LYS A 13 -4.68 10.54 7.97
N VAL A 14 -5.03 9.62 7.08
CA VAL A 14 -6.43 9.36 6.69
C VAL A 14 -7.08 8.23 7.48
N SER A 15 -6.38 7.59 8.42
CA SER A 15 -6.86 6.40 9.12
C SER A 15 -8.11 6.61 9.97
N PHE A 16 -8.47 7.86 10.26
CA PHE A 16 -9.71 8.21 10.94
C PHE A 16 -10.96 8.04 10.06
N ASN A 17 -10.81 7.91 8.74
CA ASN A 17 -11.90 7.75 7.78
C ASN A 17 -11.68 6.46 6.97
N GLU A 18 -12.50 5.45 7.22
CA GLU A 18 -12.37 4.13 6.61
C GLU A 18 -12.46 4.16 5.08
N GLU A 19 -13.42 4.90 4.52
CA GLU A 19 -13.61 4.97 3.06
C GLU A 19 -12.39 5.61 2.37
N LEU A 20 -11.89 6.71 2.94
CA LEU A 20 -10.71 7.39 2.43
C LEU A 20 -9.45 6.54 2.60
N LEU A 21 -9.32 5.84 3.73
CA LEU A 21 -8.20 4.93 3.98
C LEU A 21 -8.16 3.80 2.95
N LYS A 22 -9.29 3.19 2.63
CA LYS A 22 -9.37 2.14 1.60
C LYS A 22 -8.95 2.66 0.22
N LEU A 23 -9.36 3.88 -0.13
CA LEU A 23 -8.98 4.53 -1.40
C LEU A 23 -7.48 4.81 -1.48
N GLU A 24 -6.90 5.40 -0.43
CA GLU A 24 -5.47 5.70 -0.38
C GLU A 24 -4.61 4.43 -0.28
N LEU A 25 -5.07 3.39 0.41
CA LEU A 25 -4.41 2.09 0.47
C LEU A 25 -4.31 1.45 -0.91
N LYS A 26 -5.39 1.50 -1.69
CA LYS A 26 -5.38 1.01 -3.07
C LYS A 26 -4.38 1.77 -3.95
N LYS A 27 -4.20 3.08 -3.72
CA LYS A 27 -3.18 3.88 -4.42
C LYS A 27 -1.77 3.49 -3.98
N ALA A 28 -1.53 3.34 -2.68
CA ALA A 28 -0.24 2.92 -2.14
C ALA A 28 0.22 1.58 -2.73
N VAL A 29 -0.68 0.59 -2.78
CA VAL A 29 -0.38 -0.72 -3.39
C VAL A 29 -0.07 -0.62 -4.89
N ARG A 30 -0.78 0.26 -5.62
CA ARG A 30 -0.52 0.50 -7.05
C ARG A 30 0.82 1.18 -7.29
N SER A 31 1.20 2.13 -6.44
CA SER A 31 2.39 2.96 -6.58
C SER A 31 3.67 2.32 -6.03
N THR A 32 3.56 1.37 -5.09
CA THR A 32 4.72 0.65 -4.53
C THR A 32 5.21 -0.45 -5.47
N THR A 33 6.53 -0.60 -5.58
CA THR A 33 7.18 -1.71 -6.30
C THR A 33 7.00 -3.03 -5.57
N CYS A 34 7.26 -4.15 -6.24
CA CYS A 34 7.12 -5.48 -5.61
C CYS A 34 8.15 -5.71 -4.49
N SER A 35 9.28 -5.00 -4.52
CA SER A 35 10.27 -4.95 -3.43
C SER A 35 9.76 -4.17 -2.20
N GLU A 36 8.89 -3.17 -2.40
CA GLU A 36 8.31 -2.36 -1.32
C GLU A 36 7.02 -2.95 -0.72
N GLN A 37 6.35 -3.84 -1.45
CA GLN A 37 5.10 -4.48 -1.01
C GLN A 37 5.20 -5.20 0.34
N PRO A 38 6.25 -5.99 0.64
CA PRO A 38 6.38 -6.63 1.96
C PRO A 38 6.41 -5.63 3.10
N ALA A 39 7.12 -4.51 2.94
CA ALA A 39 7.20 -3.45 3.94
C ALA A 39 5.86 -2.74 4.11
N LEU A 40 5.14 -2.45 3.02
CA LEU A 40 3.78 -1.89 3.09
C LEU A 40 2.79 -2.82 3.83
N LEU A 41 2.88 -4.13 3.62
CA LEU A 41 2.03 -5.12 4.31
C LEU A 41 2.30 -5.16 5.82
N GLU A 42 3.58 -5.17 6.20
CA GLU A 42 4.01 -5.14 7.60
C GLU A 42 3.49 -3.88 8.28
N TRP A 43 3.74 -2.72 7.67
CA TRP A 43 3.29 -1.43 8.18
C TRP A 43 1.76 -1.37 8.35
N CYS A 44 0.99 -1.87 7.39
CA CYS A 44 -0.47 -1.94 7.51
C CYS A 44 -0.91 -2.80 8.70
N GLY A 45 -0.25 -3.95 8.92
CA GLY A 45 -0.53 -4.81 10.06
C GLY A 45 -0.24 -4.15 11.40
N GLU A 46 0.90 -3.48 11.51
CA GLU A 46 1.35 -2.82 12.74
C GLU A 46 0.55 -1.56 13.09
N HIS A 47 0.17 -0.75 12.08
CA HIS A 47 -0.41 0.57 12.32
C HIS A 47 -1.92 0.66 12.08
N LEU A 48 -2.48 -0.16 11.20
CA LEU A 48 -3.90 -0.15 10.85
C LEU A 48 -4.63 -1.40 11.33
N GLY A 49 -3.89 -2.48 11.59
CA GLY A 49 -4.40 -3.77 12.06
C GLY A 49 -4.42 -4.84 10.96
N GLU A 50 -4.56 -6.09 11.41
CA GLU A 50 -4.49 -7.28 10.56
C GLU A 50 -5.54 -7.28 9.43
N GLU A 51 -6.70 -6.65 9.62
CA GLU A 51 -7.72 -6.51 8.57
C GLU A 51 -7.21 -5.71 7.37
N TYR A 52 -6.47 -4.63 7.61
CA TYR A 52 -5.90 -3.80 6.56
C TYR A 52 -4.68 -4.43 5.89
N ARG A 53 -3.91 -5.24 6.62
CA ARG A 53 -2.86 -6.08 6.03
C ARG A 53 -3.46 -7.05 5.00
N LYS A 54 -4.54 -7.76 5.37
CA LYS A 54 -5.24 -8.68 4.46
C LYS A 54 -5.84 -7.96 3.26
N LEU A 55 -6.43 -6.79 3.49
CA LEU A 55 -6.97 -5.96 2.42
C LEU A 55 -5.86 -5.51 1.44
N ALA A 56 -4.73 -5.03 1.95
CA ALA A 56 -3.58 -4.65 1.14
C ALA A 56 -3.06 -5.84 0.30
N ALA A 57 -2.95 -7.03 0.91
CA ALA A 57 -2.55 -8.25 0.21
C ALA A 57 -3.51 -8.57 -0.95
N SER A 58 -4.82 -8.47 -0.75
CA SER A 58 -5.80 -8.71 -1.82
C SER A 58 -5.67 -7.72 -3.00
N TYR A 59 -5.22 -6.49 -2.74
CA TYR A 59 -4.95 -5.51 -3.79
C TYR A 59 -3.66 -5.84 -4.57
N MET A 60 -2.68 -6.45 -3.91
CA MET A 60 -1.41 -6.88 -4.51
C MET A 60 -1.59 -8.13 -5.37
N GLU A 61 -2.45 -9.07 -4.98
CA GLU A 61 -2.79 -10.25 -5.81
C GLU A 61 -3.40 -9.87 -7.16
N ASN A 62 -4.06 -8.71 -7.23
CA ASN A 62 -4.58 -8.13 -8.48
C ASN A 62 -3.54 -7.35 -9.30
N LYS A 63 -2.32 -7.18 -8.77
CA LYS A 63 -1.22 -6.51 -9.45
C LYS A 63 -0.27 -7.57 -10.02
N SER A 64 -0.29 -7.72 -11.34
CA SER A 64 0.77 -8.48 -12.02
C SER A 64 2.08 -7.71 -11.84
N CYS A 65 2.98 -8.22 -10.99
CA CYS A 65 4.32 -7.68 -10.75
C CYS A 65 5.27 -7.78 -11.97
N ALA A 66 4.75 -8.09 -13.16
CA ALA A 66 5.54 -8.37 -14.36
C ALA A 66 5.88 -7.14 -15.23
N PHE A 67 5.68 -5.91 -14.75
CA PHE A 67 6.08 -4.72 -15.49
C PHE A 67 6.90 -3.78 -14.62
N ASP A 68 8.15 -4.16 -14.38
CA ASP A 68 9.28 -3.25 -14.14
C ASP A 68 9.80 -2.65 -15.46
N GLU A 69 8.91 -2.34 -16.41
CA GLU A 69 9.26 -1.59 -17.61
C GLU A 69 8.37 -0.34 -17.69
N ILE A 70 8.82 0.72 -17.01
CA ILE A 70 8.68 2.04 -17.61
C ILE A 70 9.90 2.20 -18.52
N ASP A 71 9.68 1.82 -19.77
CA ASP A 71 10.48 2.16 -20.94
C ASP A 71 10.46 3.69 -21.17
N ASN A 72 11.66 4.24 -21.38
CA ASN A 72 12.05 5.58 -21.87
C ASN A 72 11.56 6.86 -21.16
#